data_AF-A0A8S3U998-F1
#
_entry.id   AF-A0A8S3U998-F1
#
_cell.length_a   1.000
_cell.length_b   1.000
_cell.length_c   1.000
_cell.angle_alpha   90.00
_cell.angle_beta   90.00
_cell.angle_gamma   90.00
#
_symmetry.space_group_name_H-M   'P 1'
#
loop_
_entity.id
_entity.type
_entity.pdbx_description
1 polymer ?
#
loop_
_entity_poly.entity_id
_entity_poly.type
_entity_poly.pdbx_seq_one_letter_code
_entity_poly.pdbx_strand_id
1 'polypeptide(L)'
;MLLTSEYTFSSISGLIYSPHEPKLFQSLLNPFIFRCIDGMLVDGNDKNLSKFMYRSCCQRDRIGPYLISDMSWLTPFPVNPLAVGQYVNNQSTEHQANVAYQEFDIPADFPFHLRKFIPNNFYSSSYENEEIRQTRVIVLVSLRNIKEGEELFSSYFTVVH
;
A
#
# COMPACT_ATOMS: atom_id res chain seq x y z
N MET A 1 -9.46 -4.75 -8.48
CA MET A 1 -8.71 -5.96 -8.88
C MET A 1 -8.32 -5.86 -10.35
N LEU A 2 -7.03 -5.74 -10.66
CA LEU A 2 -6.57 -5.83 -12.04
C LEU A 2 -6.26 -7.30 -12.34
N LEU A 3 -6.99 -7.85 -13.30
CA LEU A 3 -6.76 -9.20 -13.83
C LEU A 3 -5.80 -9.05 -14.99
N THR A 4 -4.53 -9.40 -14.79
CA THR A 4 -3.69 -9.78 -15.93
C THR A 4 -3.94 -11.26 -16.23
N SER A 5 -3.67 -11.73 -17.44
CA SER A 5 -4.09 -13.05 -17.94
C SER A 5 -3.66 -14.26 -17.10
N GLU A 6 -2.78 -14.08 -16.11
CA GLU A 6 -2.30 -15.15 -15.22
C GLU A 6 -2.28 -14.78 -13.73
N TYR A 7 -2.47 -13.49 -13.37
CA TYR A 7 -2.35 -13.04 -11.99
C TYR A 7 -3.33 -11.91 -11.64
N THR A 8 -3.96 -12.08 -10.48
CA THR A 8 -4.72 -11.04 -9.81
C THR A 8 -3.79 -10.17 -8.99
N PHE A 9 -3.85 -8.86 -9.21
CA PHE A 9 -3.09 -7.89 -8.43
C PHE A 9 -3.97 -6.87 -7.72
N SER A 10 -3.64 -6.62 -6.46
CA SER A 10 -4.03 -5.45 -5.68
C SER A 10 -2.86 -5.04 -4.79
N SER A 11 -2.98 -3.95 -4.05
CA SER A 11 -1.93 -3.45 -3.17
C SER A 11 -2.52 -2.90 -1.87
N ILE A 12 -1.74 -3.00 -0.80
CA ILE A 12 -2.01 -2.28 0.44
C ILE A 12 -1.69 -0.81 0.20
N SER A 13 -2.72 0.02 0.20
CA SER A 13 -2.60 1.48 0.23
C SER A 13 -1.99 1.93 1.56
N GLY A 14 -1.20 2.99 1.55
CA GLY A 14 -0.77 3.55 2.82
C GLY A 14 0.46 4.44 2.80
N LEU A 15 0.66 5.11 3.93
CA LEU A 15 1.82 5.97 4.16
C LEU A 15 3.00 5.11 4.64
N ILE A 16 4.14 5.25 3.99
CA ILE A 16 5.36 4.48 4.26
C ILE A 16 6.24 5.24 5.25
N TYR A 17 6.69 4.57 6.30
CA TYR A 17 7.61 5.11 7.30
C TYR A 17 8.91 4.31 7.32
N SER A 18 10.03 5.02 7.29
CA SER A 18 11.33 4.43 7.55
C SER A 18 11.43 3.95 9.01
N PRO A 19 12.26 2.94 9.32
CA PRO A 19 12.38 2.37 10.67
C PRO A 19 12.66 3.39 11.78
N HIS A 20 13.34 4.49 11.43
CA HIS A 20 13.80 5.55 12.33
C HIS A 20 12.82 6.73 12.50
N GLU A 21 11.76 6.81 11.69
CA GLU A 21 10.79 7.90 11.78
C GLU A 21 9.93 7.78 13.06
N PRO A 22 9.57 8.90 13.71
CA PRO A 22 8.78 8.88 14.93
C PRO A 22 7.36 8.37 14.69
N LYS A 23 6.93 7.41 15.52
CA LYS A 23 5.70 6.61 15.34
C LYS A 23 4.50 7.12 16.14
N LEU A 24 4.74 8.11 17.01
CA LEU A 24 4.11 8.18 18.33
C LEU A 24 2.58 8.29 18.33
N PHE A 25 1.94 8.88 17.32
CA PHE A 25 0.48 9.09 17.32
C PHE A 25 -0.29 8.30 16.26
N GLN A 26 0.36 7.87 15.16
CA GLN A 26 -0.32 7.16 14.05
C GLN A 26 -0.42 5.65 14.28
N SER A 27 0.46 5.08 15.11
CA SER A 27 0.45 3.65 15.46
C SER A 27 -0.35 3.31 16.71
N LEU A 28 -0.79 4.30 17.49
CA LEU A 28 -1.63 4.06 18.67
C LEU A 28 -2.99 3.52 18.20
N LEU A 29 -3.22 2.23 18.46
CA LEU A 29 -4.47 1.52 18.15
C LEU A 29 -4.78 1.41 16.64
N ASN A 30 -3.76 1.40 15.79
CA ASN A 30 -3.95 1.14 14.36
C ASN A 30 -3.73 -0.33 14.03
N PRO A 31 -4.79 -1.14 13.81
CA PRO A 31 -4.65 -2.55 13.48
C PRO A 31 -4.16 -2.78 12.03
N PHE A 32 -4.03 -1.74 11.21
CA PHE A 32 -3.73 -1.82 9.77
C PHE A 32 -2.29 -1.40 9.41
N ILE A 33 -1.35 -1.50 10.36
CA ILE A 33 0.07 -1.25 10.06
C ILE A 33 0.74 -2.53 9.58
N PHE A 34 1.15 -2.53 8.32
CA PHE A 34 1.98 -3.60 7.75
C PHE A 34 3.45 -3.32 8.04
N ARG A 35 4.23 -4.35 8.39
CA ARG A 35 5.68 -4.26 8.58
C ARG A 35 6.40 -5.06 7.51
N CYS A 36 7.17 -4.35 6.69
CA CYS A 36 8.08 -4.90 5.71
C CYS A 36 9.26 -5.64 6.37
N ILE A 37 9.91 -6.52 5.61
CA ILE A 37 11.02 -7.35 6.07
C ILE A 37 12.23 -6.53 6.56
N ASP A 38 12.50 -5.40 5.92
CA ASP A 38 13.56 -4.44 6.29
C ASP A 38 13.14 -3.49 7.43
N GLY A 39 11.94 -3.66 7.97
CA GLY A 39 11.42 -2.88 9.08
C GLY A 39 10.72 -1.58 8.67
N MET A 40 10.58 -1.30 7.37
CA MET A 40 9.69 -0.24 6.90
C MET A 40 8.25 -0.55 7.31
N LEU A 41 7.46 0.48 7.58
CA LEU A 41 6.07 0.34 8.00
C LEU A 41 5.14 0.97 6.96
N VAL A 42 4.01 0.35 6.69
CA VAL A 42 2.96 0.91 5.84
C VAL A 42 1.68 1.06 6.64
N ASP A 43 1.25 2.31 6.82
CA ASP A 43 0.01 2.68 7.49
C ASP A 43 -1.12 2.81 6.47
N GLY A 44 -1.96 1.77 6.39
CA GLY A 44 -3.14 1.73 5.54
C GLY A 44 -4.43 2.24 6.21
N ASN A 45 -4.35 2.99 7.31
CA ASN A 45 -5.53 3.48 8.00
C ASN A 45 -6.13 4.71 7.30
N ASP A 46 -7.37 4.57 6.82
CA ASP A 46 -8.12 5.59 6.10
C ASP A 46 -8.85 6.59 7.02
N LYS A 47 -8.57 6.57 8.33
CA LYS A 47 -9.24 7.42 9.33
C LYS A 47 -8.28 8.37 10.03
N ASN A 48 -8.87 9.39 10.68
CA ASN A 48 -8.22 10.28 11.64
C ASN A 48 -6.88 10.85 11.15
N LEU A 49 -5.84 10.76 11.99
CA LEU A 49 -4.53 11.33 11.75
C LEU A 49 -3.82 10.66 10.57
N SER A 50 -3.90 9.33 10.40
CA SER A 50 -3.29 8.60 9.28
C SER A 50 -3.75 9.14 7.93
N LYS A 51 -5.08 9.30 7.76
CA LYS A 51 -5.67 9.94 6.58
C LYS A 51 -5.19 11.38 6.36
N PHE A 52 -5.12 12.17 7.43
CA PHE A 52 -4.64 13.56 7.34
C PHE A 52 -3.17 13.61 6.88
N MET A 53 -2.32 12.79 7.48
CA MET A 53 -0.89 12.72 7.18
C MET A 53 -0.63 12.25 5.75
N TYR A 54 -1.34 11.22 5.30
CA TYR A 54 -1.24 10.77 3.92
C TYR A 54 -1.58 11.89 2.94
N ARG A 55 -2.72 12.58 3.15
CA ARG A 55 -3.12 13.73 2.30
C ARG A 55 -2.08 14.84 2.33
N SER A 56 -1.53 15.15 3.50
CA SER A 56 -0.47 16.15 3.66
C SER A 56 0.75 15.80 2.80
N CYS A 57 1.25 14.55 2.89
CA CYS A 57 2.39 14.10 2.10
C CYS A 57 2.08 14.12 0.60
N CYS A 58 0.89 13.67 0.17
CA CYS A 58 0.48 13.75 -1.24
C CYS A 58 0.48 15.18 -1.80
N GLN A 59 0.08 16.17 -1.00
CA GLN A 59 0.11 17.58 -1.43
C GLN A 59 1.53 18.15 -1.41
N ARG A 60 2.35 17.80 -0.41
CA ARG A 60 3.77 18.18 -0.33
C ARG A 60 4.54 17.70 -1.56
N ASP A 61 4.33 16.45 -1.96
CA ASP A 61 5.11 15.81 -3.02
C ASP A 61 4.52 16.07 -4.42
N ARG A 62 3.48 16.91 -4.53
CA ARG A 62 2.86 17.26 -5.80
C ARG A 62 3.84 18.00 -6.71
N ILE A 63 3.87 17.64 -8.00
CA ILE A 63 4.68 18.32 -9.01
C ILE A 63 3.78 19.19 -9.88
N GLY A 64 3.74 20.50 -9.59
CA GLY A 64 2.85 21.44 -10.27
C GLY A 64 1.37 21.00 -10.13
N PRO A 65 0.61 20.85 -11.23
CA PRO A 65 -0.78 20.38 -11.16
C PRO A 65 -0.89 18.86 -10.95
N TYR A 66 0.20 18.10 -11.08
CA TYR A 66 0.17 16.64 -11.14
C TYR A 66 0.34 15.99 -9.76
N LEU A 67 -0.64 15.17 -9.39
CA LEU A 67 -0.51 14.25 -8.26
C LEU A 67 0.42 13.09 -8.63
N ILE A 68 1.20 12.63 -7.66
CA ILE A 68 2.13 11.49 -7.83
C ILE A 68 1.79 10.30 -6.93
N SER A 69 0.60 10.32 -6.35
CA SER A 69 0.03 9.24 -5.54
C SER A 69 -1.49 9.30 -5.59
N ASP A 70 -2.14 8.14 -5.42
CA ASP A 70 -3.59 8.00 -5.41
C ASP A 70 -4.17 8.29 -4.03
N MET A 71 -5.09 9.26 -3.94
CA MET A 71 -5.82 9.58 -2.71
C MET A 71 -7.26 9.04 -2.71
N SER A 72 -7.69 8.34 -3.77
CA SER A 72 -9.09 7.91 -3.90
C SER A 72 -9.50 6.91 -2.82
N TRP A 73 -8.55 6.11 -2.33
CA TRP A 73 -8.74 5.15 -1.24
C TRP A 73 -9.06 5.78 0.12
N LEU A 74 -8.84 7.09 0.27
CA LEU A 74 -9.20 7.85 1.47
C LEU A 74 -10.62 8.44 1.39
N THR A 75 -11.43 7.99 0.44
CA THR A 75 -12.82 8.43 0.25
C THR A 75 -13.76 7.23 0.41
N PRO A 76 -15.06 7.45 0.69
CA PRO A 76 -16.04 6.37 0.74
C PRO A 76 -16.20 5.60 -0.59
N PHE A 77 -15.68 6.13 -1.70
CA PHE A 77 -15.81 5.58 -3.04
C PHE A 77 -14.43 5.43 -3.68
N PRO A 78 -13.60 4.47 -3.22
CA PRO A 78 -12.31 4.19 -3.86
C PRO A 78 -12.53 3.81 -5.32
N VAL A 79 -11.79 4.45 -6.23
CA VAL A 79 -11.88 4.16 -7.68
C VAL A 79 -10.68 3.42 -8.22
N ASN A 80 -9.59 3.37 -7.44
CA ASN A 80 -8.37 2.68 -7.84
C ASN A 80 -8.47 1.18 -7.51
N PRO A 81 -8.57 0.29 -8.52
CA PRO A 81 -8.68 -1.14 -8.30
C PRO A 81 -7.44 -1.77 -7.67
N LEU A 82 -6.30 -1.06 -7.63
CA LEU A 82 -5.09 -1.46 -6.92
C LEU A 82 -5.20 -1.18 -5.42
N ALA A 83 -6.02 -0.23 -4.98
CA ALA A 83 -6.02 0.27 -3.61
C ALA A 83 -6.97 -0.50 -2.66
N VAL A 84 -7.04 -1.83 -2.81
CA VAL A 84 -8.03 -2.68 -2.11
C VAL A 84 -7.40 -3.74 -1.20
N GLY A 85 -6.07 -3.84 -1.15
CA GLY A 85 -5.37 -4.91 -0.44
C GLY A 85 -5.57 -4.90 1.07
N GLN A 86 -5.90 -3.74 1.65
CA GLN A 86 -6.20 -3.58 3.08
C GLN A 86 -7.51 -4.27 3.52
N TYR A 87 -8.37 -4.68 2.58
CA TYR A 87 -9.63 -5.37 2.85
C TYR A 87 -9.54 -6.89 2.73
N VAL A 88 -8.36 -7.42 2.39
CA VAL A 88 -8.15 -8.87 2.31
C VAL A 88 -8.11 -9.46 3.71
N ASN A 89 -8.92 -10.50 3.92
CA ASN A 89 -9.01 -11.20 5.19
C ASN A 89 -7.84 -12.16 5.38
N ASN A 90 -7.57 -12.53 6.63
CA ASN A 90 -6.59 -13.57 6.92
C ASN A 90 -7.20 -14.96 6.73
N GLN A 91 -6.37 -15.91 6.34
CA GLN A 91 -6.74 -17.31 6.29
C GLN A 91 -7.23 -17.82 7.66
N SER A 92 -8.10 -18.81 7.61
CA SER A 92 -8.59 -19.56 8.75
C SER A 92 -8.48 -21.06 8.48
N THR A 93 -8.89 -21.89 9.43
CA THR A 93 -9.01 -23.34 9.21
C THR A 93 -10.00 -23.70 8.11
N GLU A 94 -11.00 -22.84 7.88
CA GLU A 94 -12.07 -23.05 6.88
C GLU A 94 -11.73 -22.36 5.54
N HIS A 95 -10.91 -21.31 5.58
CA HIS A 95 -10.57 -20.49 4.43
C HIS A 95 -9.06 -20.41 4.23
N GLN A 96 -8.54 -21.20 3.28
CA GLN A 96 -7.11 -21.18 2.94
C GLN A 96 -6.73 -19.92 2.16
N ALA A 97 -5.48 -19.46 2.32
CA ALA A 97 -4.95 -18.35 1.55
C ALA A 97 -5.00 -18.64 0.04
N ASN A 98 -5.53 -17.69 -0.73
CA ASN A 98 -5.53 -17.68 -2.20
C ASN A 98 -4.73 -16.51 -2.78
N VAL A 99 -4.22 -15.62 -1.93
CA VAL A 99 -3.29 -14.54 -2.26
C VAL A 99 -2.14 -14.46 -1.24
N ALA A 100 -0.99 -13.92 -1.63
CA ALA A 100 0.14 -13.67 -0.75
C ALA A 100 0.67 -12.24 -0.91
N TYR A 101 1.27 -11.70 0.15
CA TYR A 101 1.90 -10.38 0.13
C TYR A 101 3.29 -10.48 -0.51
N GLN A 102 3.58 -9.51 -1.37
CA GLN A 102 4.86 -9.33 -2.02
C GLN A 102 5.27 -7.87 -1.88
N GLU A 103 6.44 -7.63 -1.32
CA GLU A 103 7.05 -6.30 -1.33
C GLU A 103 7.63 -6.03 -2.70
N PHE A 104 7.33 -4.86 -3.26
CA PHE A 104 7.85 -4.44 -4.54
C PHE A 104 8.23 -2.97 -4.49
N ASP A 105 9.44 -2.67 -4.91
CA ASP A 105 9.93 -1.31 -5.00
C ASP A 105 9.78 -0.77 -6.42
N ILE A 106 9.06 0.34 -6.55
CA ILE A 106 8.81 0.96 -7.86
C ILE A 106 10.15 1.49 -8.43
N PRO A 107 10.49 1.11 -9.67
CA PRO A 107 11.70 1.60 -10.34
C PRO A 107 11.76 3.12 -10.45
N ALA A 108 12.98 3.68 -10.43
CA ALA A 108 13.18 5.13 -10.55
C ALA A 108 12.66 5.69 -11.90
N ASP A 109 12.80 4.91 -12.97
CA ASP A 109 12.35 5.21 -14.33
C ASP A 109 10.85 4.95 -14.58
N PHE A 110 10.09 4.59 -13.53
CA PHE A 110 8.65 4.35 -13.65
C PHE A 110 7.91 5.57 -14.24
N PRO A 111 7.02 5.38 -15.24
CA PRO A 111 6.41 6.48 -15.98
C PRO A 111 5.69 7.49 -15.07
N PHE A 112 6.13 8.75 -15.14
CA PHE A 112 5.63 9.84 -14.29
C PHE A 112 4.10 9.94 -14.28
N HIS A 113 3.46 9.90 -15.46
CA HIS A 113 2.01 10.05 -15.61
C HIS A 113 1.19 8.92 -14.97
N LEU A 114 1.82 7.78 -14.65
CA LEU A 114 1.19 6.65 -13.97
C LEU A 114 1.36 6.69 -12.45
N ARG A 115 2.28 7.51 -11.91
CA ARG A 115 2.52 7.61 -10.45
C ARG A 115 1.27 8.01 -9.67
N LYS A 116 0.37 8.79 -10.28
CA LYS A 116 -0.94 9.15 -9.71
C LYS A 116 -1.85 7.96 -9.35
N PHE A 117 -1.56 6.75 -9.83
CA PHE A 117 -2.31 5.53 -9.54
C PHE A 117 -1.66 4.67 -8.44
N ILE A 118 -0.50 5.08 -7.92
CA ILE A 118 0.19 4.37 -6.85
C ILE A 118 -0.42 4.78 -5.51
N PRO A 119 -1.02 3.85 -4.75
CA PRO A 119 -1.71 4.18 -3.50
C PRO A 119 -0.76 4.28 -2.29
N ASN A 120 0.55 4.32 -2.52
CA ASN A 120 1.56 4.45 -1.49
C ASN A 120 2.34 5.75 -1.66
N ASN A 121 2.66 6.37 -0.54
CA ASN A 121 3.52 7.55 -0.51
C ASN A 121 4.44 7.50 0.72
N PHE A 122 5.48 8.32 0.75
CA PHE A 122 6.43 8.38 1.87
C PHE A 122 6.09 9.45 2.90
N TYR A 123 6.13 9.04 4.16
CA TYR A 123 6.39 9.97 5.24
C TYR A 123 7.88 10.34 5.23
N SER A 124 8.15 11.62 5.46
CA SER A 124 9.51 12.15 5.57
C SER A 124 9.44 13.38 6.45
N SER A 125 10.11 13.32 7.60
CA SER A 125 10.19 14.46 8.52
C SER A 125 11.38 15.39 8.21
N SER A 126 12.37 14.91 7.45
CA SER A 126 13.58 15.65 7.07
C SER A 126 13.79 15.74 5.55
N TYR A 127 14.27 16.90 5.09
CA TYR A 127 14.62 17.14 3.68
C TYR A 127 15.88 16.39 3.22
N GLU A 128 16.64 15.78 4.13
CA GLU A 128 17.99 15.27 3.85
C GLU A 128 18.04 13.91 3.13
N ASN A 129 16.92 13.21 3.01
CA ASN A 129 16.86 11.86 2.40
C ASN A 129 16.01 11.84 1.11
N GLU A 130 16.23 12.79 0.20
CA GLU A 130 15.55 12.76 -1.11
C GLU A 130 16.06 11.65 -2.03
N GLU A 131 17.33 11.24 -1.89
CA GLU A 131 17.98 10.25 -2.77
C GLU A 131 17.46 8.80 -2.58
N ILE A 132 16.75 8.50 -1.49
CA ILE A 132 16.27 7.13 -1.14
C ILE A 132 14.73 7.07 -1.08
N ARG A 133 14.01 7.89 -1.85
CA ARG A 133 12.53 7.84 -1.89
C ARG A 133 12.00 6.81 -2.89
N GLN A 134 12.48 5.57 -2.80
CA GLN A 134 12.04 4.48 -3.68
C GLN A 134 10.64 4.00 -3.27
N THR A 135 9.59 4.34 -4.03
CA THR A 135 8.21 4.05 -3.60
C THR A 135 7.96 2.56 -3.49
N ARG A 136 7.88 2.05 -2.25
CA ARG A 136 7.47 0.66 -1.98
C ARG A 136 5.96 0.51 -2.07
N VAL A 137 5.54 -0.56 -2.70
CA VAL A 137 4.15 -1.05 -2.68
C VAL A 137 4.15 -2.47 -2.14
N ILE A 138 3.10 -2.81 -1.40
CA ILE A 138 2.88 -4.20 -0.96
C ILE A 138 1.79 -4.71 -1.88
N VAL A 139 2.16 -5.57 -2.82
CA VAL A 139 1.20 -6.16 -3.76
C VAL A 139 0.70 -7.50 -3.23
N LEU A 140 -0.53 -7.83 -3.58
CA LEU A 140 -1.13 -9.13 -3.36
C LEU A 140 -1.08 -9.89 -4.68
N VAL A 141 -0.43 -11.05 -4.65
CA VAL A 141 -0.27 -11.93 -5.79
C VAL A 141 -1.14 -13.16 -5.58
N SER A 142 -1.90 -13.54 -6.60
CA SER A 142 -2.69 -14.78 -6.56
C SER A 142 -1.81 -16.02 -6.49
N LEU A 143 -2.14 -16.93 -5.57
CA LEU A 143 -1.49 -18.24 -5.44
C LEU A 143 -2.10 -19.30 -6.38
N ARG A 144 -3.27 -18.99 -6.94
CA ARG A 144 -4.01 -19.81 -7.91
C ARG A 144 -4.99 -18.93 -8.68
N ASN A 145 -5.67 -19.50 -9.67
CA ASN A 145 -6.78 -18.82 -10.33
C ASN A 145 -7.90 -18.51 -9.33
N ILE A 146 -8.36 -17.26 -9.35
CA ILE A 146 -9.43 -16.71 -8.49
C ILE A 146 -10.63 -16.38 -9.38
N LYS A 147 -11.82 -16.82 -8.97
CA LYS A 147 -13.05 -16.57 -9.73
C LYS A 147 -13.71 -15.27 -9.32
N GLU A 148 -14.53 -14.70 -10.20
CA GLU A 148 -15.38 -13.57 -9.85
C GLU A 148 -16.29 -13.91 -8.67
N GLY A 149 -16.40 -12.99 -7.72
CA GLY A 149 -17.19 -13.16 -6.49
C GLY A 149 -16.50 -14.00 -5.40
N GLU A 150 -15.32 -14.55 -5.66
CA GLU A 150 -14.54 -15.27 -4.65
C GLU A 150 -13.88 -14.31 -3.66
N GLU A 151 -13.99 -14.61 -2.37
CA GLU A 151 -13.34 -13.84 -1.31
C GLU A 151 -11.83 -14.09 -1.26
N LEU A 152 -11.06 -13.04 -0.96
CA LEU A 152 -9.61 -13.12 -0.86
C LEU A 152 -9.16 -13.37 0.58
N PHE A 153 -8.26 -14.34 0.73
CA PHE A 153 -7.62 -14.69 1.98
C PHE A 153 -6.10 -14.68 1.80
N SER A 154 -5.39 -14.02 2.72
CA SER A 154 -3.93 -13.99 2.79
C SER A 154 -3.41 -14.77 3.99
N SER A 155 -2.13 -15.15 3.96
CA SER A 155 -1.39 -15.58 5.14
C SER A 155 -0.49 -14.43 5.57
N TYR A 156 -0.68 -13.87 6.77
CA TYR A 156 0.19 -12.81 7.31
C TYR A 156 1.67 -13.20 7.47
N PHE A 157 2.01 -14.49 7.27
CA PHE A 157 3.37 -15.02 7.47
C PHE A 157 4.14 -15.28 6.18
N THR A 158 3.55 -15.06 5.01
CA THR A 158 4.15 -15.44 3.74
C THR A 158 4.45 -14.21 2.89
N VAL A 159 5.61 -13.60 3.15
CA VAL A 159 6.28 -12.78 2.14
C VAL A 159 6.92 -13.76 1.16
N VAL A 160 6.47 -13.74 -0.09
CA VAL A 160 7.12 -14.50 -1.16
C VAL A 160 8.35 -13.70 -1.62
N HIS A 161 9.44 -14.39 -1.95
CA HIS A 161 10.69 -13.79 -2.42
C HIS A 161 10.85 -13.98 -3.92
#